data_AF-A0A8S8YJ58-F1
#
_entry.id   AF-A0A8S8YJ58-F1
#
_cell.length_a   1.000
_cell.length_b   1.000
_cell.length_c   1.000
_cell.angle_alpha   90.00
_cell.angle_beta   90.00
_cell.angle_gamma   90.00
#
_symmetry.space_group_name_H-M   'P 1'
#
loop_
_entity.id
_entity.type
_entity.pdbx_description
1 polymer ?
#
loop_
_entity_poly.entity_id
_entity_poly.type
_entity_poly.pdbx_seq_one_letter_code
_entity_poly.pdbx_strand_id
1 'polypeptide(L)'
;MDVSNTSDGDSSGKDAGHLDRDTPTNTGVSVLISNDNGQNWVQALNNIEVDWGTSVGNQLIYKIALNTTDSTVSPALDELTLHFEEGYPSAVRIDIGDDGQDEYVGTGGLQDPIVVSGQSLVDALNAEIPQNGEGTVNITFTIRAGSPGRIRLSDLDITYRYQTRVISASLDGGMLVPDGVDRILVTQLAIGDDASMLQRVDVTLGSSHGEDPVLRWVAGDSCSELSDPANIVRFDSGNCTSWSVQEISSVSVCPFNLNGSGMTKPQPKPTSVLSMI
;
A
#
# COMPACT_ATOMS: atom_id res chain seq x y z
N MET A 1 -17.63 17.88 -50.20
CA MET A 1 -16.67 18.80 -49.57
C MET A 1 -16.35 18.22 -48.21
N ASP A 2 -15.07 18.05 -47.89
CA ASP A 2 -14.65 17.55 -46.58
C ASP A 2 -14.09 18.73 -45.79
N VAL A 3 -14.62 18.95 -44.59
CA VAL A 3 -14.20 20.04 -43.69
C VAL A 3 -13.72 19.37 -42.43
N SER A 4 -12.40 19.46 -42.19
CA SER A 4 -11.75 18.98 -40.97
C SER A 4 -11.29 20.15 -40.13
N ASN A 5 -11.66 20.18 -38.86
CA ASN A 5 -11.16 21.16 -37.90
C ASN A 5 -10.63 20.43 -36.66
N THR A 6 -9.56 20.98 -36.07
CA THR A 6 -8.85 20.42 -34.91
C THR A 6 -9.14 21.25 -33.67
N SER A 7 -9.53 20.60 -32.58
CA SER A 7 -9.51 21.22 -31.24
C SER A 7 -8.32 20.67 -30.46
N ASP A 8 -7.48 21.56 -29.93
CA ASP A 8 -6.34 21.21 -29.07
C ASP A 8 -6.86 20.93 -27.65
N GLY A 9 -7.23 19.67 -27.39
CA GLY A 9 -7.69 19.20 -26.10
C GLY A 9 -7.54 17.68 -25.97
N ASP A 10 -7.04 17.22 -24.82
CA ASP A 10 -7.02 15.81 -24.43
C ASP A 10 -8.47 15.37 -24.20
N SER A 11 -9.02 14.59 -25.14
CA SER A 11 -10.45 14.30 -25.23
C SER A 11 -10.71 12.91 -24.70
N SER A 12 -10.91 12.84 -23.39
CA SER A 12 -11.25 11.63 -22.66
C SER A 12 -12.76 11.37 -22.57
N GLY A 13 -13.59 12.33 -22.99
CA GLY A 13 -15.00 12.39 -22.61
C GLY A 13 -15.98 12.42 -23.77
N LYS A 14 -17.19 12.11 -23.37
CA LYS A 14 -18.41 11.96 -24.15
C LYS A 14 -18.70 13.14 -25.08
N ASP A 15 -19.07 12.86 -26.34
CA ASP A 15 -19.48 13.90 -27.31
C ASP A 15 -20.98 13.84 -27.59
N ALA A 16 -21.70 14.90 -27.23
CA ALA A 16 -23.10 15.09 -27.62
C ALA A 16 -23.17 16.14 -28.73
N GLY A 17 -23.44 15.69 -29.96
CA GLY A 17 -23.52 16.58 -31.12
C GLY A 17 -24.93 17.11 -31.37
N HIS A 18 -25.14 18.42 -31.42
CA HIS A 18 -26.34 19.01 -32.03
C HIS A 18 -26.10 19.23 -33.53
N LEU A 19 -27.05 18.78 -34.34
CA LEU A 19 -27.01 18.85 -35.80
C LEU A 19 -28.29 19.50 -36.33
N ASP A 20 -28.16 20.65 -37.00
CA ASP A 20 -29.23 21.24 -37.80
C ASP A 20 -28.90 21.10 -39.29
N ARG A 21 -29.77 20.44 -40.05
CA ARG A 21 -29.49 20.02 -41.43
C ARG A 21 -30.74 19.99 -42.30
N ASP A 22 -30.57 20.42 -43.55
CA ASP A 22 -31.51 20.18 -44.63
C ASP A 22 -31.04 19.00 -45.50
N THR A 23 -31.88 17.97 -45.57
CA THR A 23 -31.60 16.75 -46.34
C THR A 23 -32.73 16.47 -47.32
N PRO A 24 -32.75 17.14 -48.48
CA PRO A 24 -33.68 16.83 -49.56
C PRO A 24 -33.61 15.35 -49.98
N THR A 25 -34.65 14.85 -50.66
CA THR A 25 -34.66 13.47 -51.17
C THR A 25 -33.40 13.21 -52.02
N ASN A 26 -32.83 12.00 -51.89
CA ASN A 26 -31.60 11.58 -52.58
C ASN A 26 -30.31 12.28 -52.14
N THR A 27 -30.33 12.99 -51.01
CA THR A 27 -29.16 13.61 -50.37
C THR A 27 -28.90 13.04 -48.97
N GLY A 28 -27.72 13.29 -48.42
CA GLY A 28 -27.38 12.89 -47.06
C GLY A 28 -26.27 13.73 -46.44
N VAL A 29 -26.34 13.88 -45.12
CA VAL A 29 -25.30 14.49 -44.27
C VAL A 29 -24.88 13.46 -43.22
N SER A 30 -23.57 13.24 -43.11
CA SER A 30 -23.00 12.46 -42.00
C SER A 30 -21.84 13.22 -41.37
N VAL A 31 -21.84 13.31 -40.04
CA VAL A 31 -20.73 13.84 -39.27
C VAL A 31 -20.01 12.65 -38.63
N LEU A 32 -18.70 12.59 -38.80
CA LEU A 32 -17.86 11.60 -38.15
C LEU A 32 -16.85 12.31 -37.26
N ILE A 33 -16.62 11.77 -36.09
CA ILE A 33 -15.71 12.28 -35.08
C ILE A 33 -14.63 11.24 -34.78
N SER A 34 -13.47 11.70 -34.35
CA SER A 34 -12.31 10.89 -33.99
C SER A 34 -11.59 11.55 -32.82
N ASN A 35 -11.20 10.77 -31.83
CA ASN A 35 -10.38 11.23 -30.70
C ASN A 35 -8.89 10.84 -30.85
N ASP A 36 -8.50 10.23 -31.96
CA ASP A 36 -7.15 9.69 -32.19
C ASP A 36 -6.51 10.21 -33.47
N ASN A 37 -6.72 11.51 -33.77
CA ASN A 37 -6.20 12.18 -34.95
C ASN A 37 -6.55 11.45 -36.27
N GLY A 38 -7.79 10.95 -36.36
CA GLY A 38 -8.36 10.39 -37.58
C GLY A 38 -8.00 8.94 -37.88
N GLN A 39 -7.41 8.20 -36.94
CA GLN A 39 -7.14 6.78 -37.13
C GLN A 39 -8.44 5.97 -37.07
N ASN A 40 -9.31 6.28 -36.10
CA ASN A 40 -10.64 5.68 -35.95
C ASN A 40 -11.73 6.75 -36.02
N TRP A 41 -12.83 6.43 -36.70
CA TRP A 41 -13.95 7.34 -36.90
C TRP A 41 -15.25 6.73 -36.41
N VAL A 42 -16.00 7.50 -35.63
CA VAL A 42 -17.34 7.15 -35.15
C VAL A 42 -18.34 8.15 -35.74
N GLN A 43 -19.51 7.69 -36.16
CA GLN A 43 -20.55 8.59 -36.65
C GLN A 43 -21.25 9.27 -35.47
N ALA A 44 -21.25 10.61 -35.46
CA ALA A 44 -22.01 11.40 -34.51
C ALA A 44 -23.50 11.46 -34.94
N LEU A 45 -24.39 11.25 -33.98
CA LEU A 45 -25.84 11.32 -34.18
C LEU A 45 -26.42 12.50 -33.39
N ASN A 46 -27.53 13.05 -33.87
CA ASN A 46 -28.10 14.27 -33.29
C ASN A 46 -28.58 14.03 -31.85
N ASN A 47 -28.05 14.80 -30.91
CA ASN A 47 -28.27 14.73 -29.47
C ASN A 47 -28.00 13.34 -28.87
N ILE A 48 -27.08 12.57 -29.48
CA ILE A 48 -26.63 11.28 -28.95
C ILE A 48 -25.18 11.39 -28.54
N GLU A 49 -24.92 10.92 -27.33
CA GLU A 49 -23.60 10.88 -26.72
C GLU A 49 -22.74 9.76 -27.31
N VAL A 50 -21.49 10.06 -27.68
CA VAL A 50 -20.48 9.07 -28.05
C VAL A 50 -19.52 8.86 -26.89
N ASP A 51 -19.53 7.66 -26.31
CA ASP A 51 -18.61 7.24 -25.26
C ASP A 51 -17.37 6.56 -25.85
N TRP A 52 -16.20 7.12 -25.56
CA TRP A 52 -14.89 6.60 -25.98
C TRP A 52 -14.32 5.54 -25.00
N GLY A 53 -15.00 5.30 -23.88
CA GLY A 53 -14.59 4.34 -22.85
C GLY A 53 -13.19 4.64 -22.31
N THR A 54 -12.34 3.61 -22.28
CA THR A 54 -10.96 3.73 -21.78
C THR A 54 -9.97 4.26 -22.81
N SER A 55 -10.39 4.49 -24.06
CA SER A 55 -9.54 5.02 -25.12
C SER A 55 -9.43 6.54 -25.00
N VAL A 56 -8.50 6.98 -24.17
CA VAL A 56 -8.09 8.39 -24.08
C VAL A 56 -7.41 8.82 -25.36
N GLY A 57 -7.97 9.88 -25.95
CA GLY A 57 -7.59 10.40 -27.25
C GLY A 57 -6.75 11.66 -27.14
N ASN A 58 -5.69 11.77 -27.94
CA ASN A 58 -4.75 12.89 -27.88
C ASN A 58 -5.14 14.10 -28.72
N GLN A 59 -6.13 13.94 -29.61
CA GLN A 59 -6.57 15.01 -30.49
C GLN A 59 -7.94 14.70 -31.06
N LEU A 60 -8.87 15.64 -30.87
CA LEU A 60 -10.19 15.51 -31.44
C LEU A 60 -10.28 16.21 -32.80
N ILE A 61 -10.77 15.45 -33.78
CA ILE A 61 -11.07 15.94 -35.12
C ILE A 61 -12.44 15.44 -35.57
N TYR A 62 -13.08 16.22 -36.45
CA TYR A 62 -14.32 15.81 -37.10
C TYR A 62 -14.20 15.94 -38.62
N LYS A 63 -15.07 15.22 -39.33
CA LYS A 63 -15.28 15.35 -40.77
C LYS A 63 -16.77 15.37 -41.07
N ILE A 64 -17.15 16.18 -42.05
CA ILE A 64 -18.53 16.30 -42.50
C ILE A 64 -18.58 15.79 -43.94
N ALA A 65 -19.40 14.77 -44.19
CA ALA A 65 -19.65 14.29 -45.54
C ALA A 65 -21.05 14.69 -45.99
N LEU A 66 -21.08 15.45 -47.08
CA LEU A 66 -22.28 15.83 -47.82
C LEU A 66 -22.34 14.99 -49.10
N ASN A 67 -23.42 14.25 -49.30
CA ASN A 67 -23.61 13.41 -50.49
C ASN A 67 -24.94 13.73 -51.20
N THR A 68 -24.92 13.59 -52.52
CA THR A 68 -26.11 13.65 -53.36
C THR A 68 -25.95 12.66 -54.51
N THR A 69 -27.05 12.02 -54.89
CA THR A 69 -27.12 11.21 -56.12
C THR A 69 -27.87 11.93 -57.25
N ASP A 70 -28.29 13.17 -57.01
CA ASP A 70 -29.02 14.02 -57.94
C ASP A 70 -28.27 15.34 -58.13
N SER A 71 -27.93 15.68 -59.38
CA SER A 71 -27.16 16.89 -59.71
C SER A 71 -27.94 18.20 -59.52
N THR A 72 -29.23 18.14 -59.20
CA THR A 72 -30.11 19.32 -59.05
C THR A 72 -30.39 19.69 -57.59
N VAL A 73 -30.02 18.84 -56.64
CA VAL A 73 -30.23 19.06 -55.21
C VAL A 73 -28.94 18.80 -54.43
N SER A 74 -28.72 19.60 -53.39
CA SER A 74 -27.57 19.47 -52.50
C SER A 74 -28.06 19.50 -51.05
N PRO A 75 -27.52 18.66 -50.15
CA PRO A 75 -27.79 18.81 -48.74
C PRO A 75 -27.09 20.05 -48.18
N ALA A 76 -27.58 20.55 -47.04
CA ALA A 76 -26.96 21.61 -46.27
C ALA A 76 -26.85 21.22 -44.79
N LEU A 77 -25.81 21.73 -44.13
CA LEU A 77 -25.62 21.66 -42.69
C LEU A 77 -25.53 23.10 -42.19
N ASP A 78 -26.52 23.51 -41.40
CA ASP A 78 -26.65 24.88 -40.92
C ASP A 78 -25.89 25.07 -39.61
N GLU A 79 -25.97 24.10 -38.70
CA GLU A 79 -25.27 24.12 -37.41
C GLU A 79 -24.70 22.75 -37.04
N LEU A 80 -23.45 22.79 -36.54
CA LEU A 80 -22.80 21.69 -35.85
C LEU A 80 -22.28 22.22 -34.51
N THR A 81 -22.87 21.76 -33.42
CA THR A 81 -22.33 21.96 -32.07
C THR A 81 -21.84 20.63 -31.55
N LEU A 82 -20.58 20.56 -31.14
CA LEU A 82 -20.03 19.40 -30.44
C LEU A 82 -19.66 19.82 -29.02
N HIS A 83 -20.04 18.99 -28.05
CA HIS A 83 -19.78 19.25 -26.64
C HIS A 83 -18.80 18.18 -26.14
N PHE A 84 -17.66 18.61 -25.61
CA PHE A 84 -16.64 17.69 -25.10
C PHE A 84 -16.51 17.82 -23.59
N GLU A 85 -16.40 16.69 -22.92
CA GLU A 85 -15.95 16.64 -21.53
C GLU A 85 -14.43 16.39 -21.49
N GLU A 86 -13.69 17.42 -21.10
CA GLU A 86 -12.25 17.30 -20.81
C GLU A 86 -12.02 17.08 -19.31
N GLY A 87 -10.92 16.40 -18.99
CA GLY A 87 -10.34 16.48 -17.65
C GLY A 87 -10.47 15.25 -16.77
N TYR A 88 -10.81 14.09 -17.33
CA TYR A 88 -10.63 12.82 -16.63
C TYR A 88 -9.17 12.37 -16.79
N PRO A 89 -8.38 12.39 -15.70
CA PRO A 89 -6.98 12.00 -15.78
C PRO A 89 -6.87 10.53 -16.18
N SER A 90 -5.95 10.24 -17.09
CA SER A 90 -5.69 8.90 -17.59
C SER A 90 -4.54 8.23 -16.85
N ALA A 91 -4.51 6.89 -16.91
CA ALA A 91 -3.42 6.07 -16.38
C ALA A 91 -3.01 6.48 -14.95
N VAL A 92 -4.01 6.68 -14.09
CA VAL A 92 -3.81 7.11 -12.70
C VAL A 92 -2.98 6.06 -11.97
N ARG A 93 -1.97 6.50 -11.25
CA ARG A 93 -1.04 5.65 -10.50
C ARG A 93 -0.98 6.08 -9.05
N ILE A 94 -0.76 5.11 -8.18
CA ILE A 94 -0.49 5.30 -6.76
C ILE A 94 0.86 4.65 -6.46
N ASP A 95 1.74 5.42 -5.84
CA ASP A 95 3.07 5.05 -5.37
C ASP A 95 3.12 5.41 -3.87
N ILE A 96 3.22 4.41 -3.02
CA ILE A 96 3.23 4.52 -1.56
C ILE A 96 4.68 4.47 -1.10
N GLY A 97 5.11 5.51 -0.38
CA GLY A 97 6.50 5.68 0.05
C GLY A 97 7.35 6.54 -0.89
N ASP A 98 6.86 6.85 -2.11
CA ASP A 98 7.63 7.54 -3.15
C ASP A 98 8.94 6.80 -3.48
N ASP A 99 8.87 5.47 -3.50
CA ASP A 99 10.03 4.59 -3.72
C ASP A 99 10.30 4.32 -5.21
N GLY A 100 9.42 4.83 -6.08
CA GLY A 100 9.49 4.72 -7.53
C GLY A 100 8.84 3.47 -8.10
N GLN A 101 8.16 2.65 -7.29
CA GLN A 101 7.26 1.59 -7.73
C GLN A 101 5.80 2.05 -7.63
N ASP A 102 4.99 1.71 -8.64
CA ASP A 102 3.56 2.00 -8.62
C ASP A 102 2.81 0.77 -8.05
N GLU A 103 2.23 0.84 -6.84
CA GLU A 103 1.38 -0.22 -6.27
C GLU A 103 0.07 -0.41 -7.03
N TYR A 104 -0.37 0.66 -7.71
CA TYR A 104 -1.54 0.66 -8.56
C TYR A 104 -1.25 1.40 -9.87
N VAL A 105 -1.63 0.79 -10.99
CA VAL A 105 -1.59 1.40 -12.32
C VAL A 105 -2.95 1.22 -12.98
N GLY A 106 -3.70 2.31 -13.10
CA GLY A 106 -4.98 2.34 -13.79
C GLY A 106 -4.83 2.28 -15.30
N THR A 107 -5.84 1.75 -15.98
CA THR A 107 -5.93 1.72 -17.44
C THR A 107 -7.03 2.65 -17.93
N GLY A 108 -6.71 3.54 -18.88
CA GLY A 108 -7.69 4.49 -19.44
C GLY A 108 -7.94 5.72 -18.57
N GLY A 109 -9.02 6.46 -18.88
CA GLY A 109 -9.46 7.64 -18.15
C GLY A 109 -10.25 7.32 -16.87
N LEU A 110 -10.00 8.07 -15.79
CA LEU A 110 -10.74 7.94 -14.52
C LEU A 110 -12.08 8.70 -14.59
N GLN A 111 -13.06 8.12 -15.30
CA GLN A 111 -14.40 8.72 -15.47
C GLN A 111 -15.31 8.46 -14.26
N ASP A 112 -15.21 7.26 -13.69
CA ASP A 112 -15.96 6.83 -12.50
C ASP A 112 -15.03 6.61 -11.31
N PRO A 113 -15.54 6.75 -10.06
CA PRO A 113 -14.79 6.35 -8.88
C PRO A 113 -14.36 4.88 -8.95
N ILE A 114 -13.10 4.63 -8.63
CA ILE A 114 -12.54 3.28 -8.55
C ILE A 114 -12.19 2.95 -7.10
N VAL A 115 -12.38 1.69 -6.71
CA VAL A 115 -11.88 1.16 -5.44
C VAL A 115 -10.56 0.46 -5.72
N VAL A 116 -9.49 0.97 -5.11
CA VAL A 116 -8.15 0.41 -5.23
C VAL A 116 -7.82 -0.34 -3.95
N SER A 117 -7.57 -1.65 -4.08
CA SER A 117 -7.23 -2.55 -2.96
C SER A 117 -6.35 -3.68 -3.48
N GLY A 118 -5.55 -4.29 -2.60
CA GLY A 118 -4.66 -5.39 -2.98
C GLY A 118 -3.45 -5.53 -2.07
N GLN A 119 -2.75 -6.65 -2.21
CA GLN A 119 -1.58 -6.97 -1.39
C GLN A 119 -0.41 -6.02 -1.62
N SER A 120 -0.22 -5.50 -2.84
CA SER A 120 0.83 -4.53 -3.16
C SER A 120 0.74 -3.28 -2.28
N LEU A 121 -0.47 -2.71 -2.12
CA LEU A 121 -0.71 -1.55 -1.27
C LEU A 121 -0.43 -1.85 0.20
N VAL A 122 -0.81 -3.04 0.66
CA VAL A 122 -0.57 -3.48 2.04
C VAL A 122 0.92 -3.66 2.30
N ASP A 123 1.63 -4.28 1.37
CA ASP A 123 3.07 -4.50 1.47
C ASP A 123 3.84 -3.18 1.48
N ALA A 124 3.49 -2.23 0.62
CA ALA A 124 4.10 -0.91 0.60
C ALA A 124 3.82 -0.12 1.88
N LEU A 125 2.58 -0.12 2.39
CA LEU A 125 2.25 0.48 3.69
C LEU A 125 3.06 -0.13 4.83
N ASN A 126 3.24 -1.45 4.85
CA ASN A 126 4.02 -2.13 5.88
C ASN A 126 5.53 -1.84 5.75
N ALA A 127 6.04 -1.66 4.53
CA ALA A 127 7.45 -1.33 4.28
C ALA A 127 7.82 0.06 4.85
N GLU A 128 6.87 0.99 4.82
CA GLU A 128 7.04 2.34 5.38
C GLU A 128 7.01 2.37 6.91
N ILE A 129 6.56 1.30 7.59
CA ILE A 129 6.46 1.27 9.05
C ILE A 129 7.75 0.69 9.66
N PRO A 130 8.49 1.47 10.47
CA PRO A 130 9.67 0.97 11.17
C PRO A 130 9.32 -0.20 12.10
N GLN A 131 10.04 -1.33 11.94
CA GLN A 131 9.81 -2.53 12.77
C GLN A 131 10.24 -2.37 14.23
N ASN A 132 10.76 -1.21 14.63
CA ASN A 132 11.07 -0.89 16.02
C ASN A 132 9.86 -0.30 16.77
N GLY A 133 8.72 -0.03 16.10
CA GLY A 133 7.44 0.31 16.74
C GLY A 133 7.49 1.50 17.71
N GLU A 134 8.47 2.38 17.52
CA GLU A 134 8.61 3.60 18.28
C GLU A 134 8.49 4.80 17.36
N GLY A 135 7.75 5.81 17.83
CA GLY A 135 7.61 7.09 17.15
C GLY A 135 6.41 7.16 16.21
N THR A 136 6.42 8.22 15.39
CA THR A 136 5.44 8.47 14.35
C THR A 136 6.14 8.37 13.01
N VAL A 137 5.51 7.72 12.05
CA VAL A 137 5.97 7.71 10.66
C VAL A 137 5.01 8.49 9.78
N ASN A 138 5.56 9.27 8.86
CA ASN A 138 4.79 9.91 7.81
C ASN A 138 4.91 9.04 6.56
N ILE A 139 3.80 8.47 6.13
CA ILE A 139 3.74 7.69 4.88
C ILE A 139 3.33 8.64 3.76
N THR A 140 4.13 8.70 2.70
CA THR A 140 3.84 9.54 1.53
C THR A 140 3.02 8.74 0.53
N PHE A 141 1.96 9.36 0.00
CA PHE A 141 1.19 8.82 -1.13
C PHE A 141 1.43 9.73 -2.33
N THR A 142 2.18 9.23 -3.30
CA THR A 142 2.41 9.89 -4.58
C THR A 142 1.33 9.45 -5.57
N ILE A 143 0.52 10.41 -6.00
CA ILE A 143 -0.53 10.18 -7.01
C ILE A 143 -0.12 10.85 -8.31
N ARG A 144 -0.07 10.06 -9.40
CA ARG A 144 0.33 10.53 -10.73
C ARG A 144 -0.75 10.19 -11.76
N ALA A 145 -0.75 10.90 -12.88
CA ALA A 145 -1.59 10.62 -14.04
C ALA A 145 -0.78 10.77 -15.32
N GLY A 146 -1.16 10.00 -16.35
CA GLY A 146 -0.62 10.12 -17.70
C GLY A 146 -1.14 11.34 -18.47
N SER A 147 -2.28 11.90 -18.05
CA SER A 147 -2.85 13.12 -18.62
C SER A 147 -3.31 14.13 -17.57
N PRO A 148 -3.47 15.42 -17.95
CA PRO A 148 -4.05 16.43 -17.09
C PRO A 148 -5.48 16.06 -16.64
N GLY A 149 -5.79 16.40 -15.39
CA GLY A 149 -7.12 16.17 -14.82
C GLY A 149 -7.14 16.45 -13.33
N ARG A 150 -8.29 16.18 -12.71
CA ARG A 150 -8.44 16.26 -11.25
C ARG A 150 -8.63 14.86 -10.69
N ILE A 151 -7.80 14.51 -9.71
CA ILE A 151 -7.97 13.29 -8.92
C ILE A 151 -8.45 13.70 -7.54
N ARG A 152 -9.50 13.04 -7.06
CA ARG A 152 -9.95 13.13 -5.69
C ARG A 152 -9.80 11.74 -5.05
N LEU A 153 -9.02 11.68 -3.99
CA LEU A 153 -9.03 10.51 -3.10
C LEU A 153 -10.19 10.69 -2.11
N SER A 154 -11.06 9.69 -2.01
CA SER A 154 -12.11 9.61 -1.00
C SER A 154 -12.05 8.25 -0.31
N ASP A 155 -12.61 8.20 0.90
CA ASP A 155 -12.85 6.94 1.62
C ASP A 155 -11.58 6.10 1.85
N LEU A 156 -10.50 6.77 2.28
CA LEU A 156 -9.28 6.10 2.71
C LEU A 156 -9.57 5.31 4.00
N ASP A 157 -9.71 4.00 3.86
CA ASP A 157 -9.87 3.05 4.96
C ASP A 157 -8.56 2.29 5.17
N ILE A 158 -7.92 2.53 6.32
CA ILE A 158 -6.69 1.85 6.73
C ILE A 158 -6.94 1.21 8.08
N THR A 159 -6.90 -0.13 8.11
CA THR A 159 -6.92 -0.89 9.36
C THR A 159 -5.51 -1.30 9.73
N TYR A 160 -4.97 -0.73 10.80
CA TYR A 160 -3.73 -1.18 11.39
C TYR A 160 -3.96 -2.43 12.23
N ARG A 161 -3.07 -3.43 12.12
CA ARG A 161 -3.03 -4.59 13.01
C ARG A 161 -1.64 -4.75 13.59
N TYR A 162 -1.56 -4.72 14.91
CA TYR A 162 -0.32 -4.93 15.62
C TYR A 162 0.01 -6.44 15.70
N GLN A 163 1.24 -6.83 15.38
CA GLN A 163 1.73 -8.20 15.59
C GLN A 163 2.48 -8.30 16.92
N THR A 164 2.40 -9.46 17.57
CA THR A 164 3.15 -9.73 18.79
C THR A 164 4.65 -9.58 18.55
N ARG A 165 5.37 -8.91 19.45
CA ARG A 165 6.82 -8.72 19.31
C ARG A 165 7.50 -8.42 20.64
N VAL A 166 8.81 -8.60 20.67
CA VAL A 166 9.64 -8.11 21.78
C VAL A 166 9.85 -6.60 21.61
N ILE A 167 9.60 -5.84 22.67
CA ILE A 167 9.87 -4.40 22.74
C ILE A 167 11.31 -4.19 23.18
N SER A 168 11.67 -4.83 24.30
CA SER A 168 13.00 -4.67 24.89
C SER A 168 13.38 -5.89 25.73
N ALA A 169 14.68 -6.07 25.91
CA ALA A 169 15.24 -7.01 26.87
C ALA A 169 16.40 -6.32 27.56
N SER A 170 16.31 -6.19 28.88
CA SER A 170 17.31 -5.51 29.68
C SER A 170 17.73 -6.36 30.86
N LEU A 171 18.98 -6.19 31.26
CA LEU A 171 19.57 -6.86 32.40
C LEU A 171 19.92 -5.79 33.44
N ASP A 172 19.55 -6.03 34.69
CA ASP A 172 19.98 -5.17 35.80
C ASP A 172 21.52 -5.14 35.90
N GLY A 173 22.08 -3.94 36.00
CA GLY A 173 23.52 -3.69 35.96
C GLY A 173 24.18 -3.79 34.56
N GLY A 174 23.44 -4.18 33.51
CA GLY A 174 23.88 -4.14 32.11
C GLY A 174 25.03 -5.08 31.71
N MET A 175 25.59 -5.83 32.66
CA MET A 175 26.72 -6.73 32.48
C MET A 175 26.63 -7.89 33.48
N LEU A 176 26.91 -9.10 33.01
CA LEU A 176 27.01 -10.30 33.83
C LEU A 176 28.45 -10.48 34.34
N VAL A 177 28.60 -10.67 35.64
CA VAL A 177 29.89 -10.93 36.32
C VAL A 177 29.73 -12.17 37.19
N PRO A 178 30.73 -13.06 37.25
CA PRO A 178 30.70 -14.27 38.08
C PRO A 178 31.00 -13.93 39.55
N ASP A 179 30.17 -13.05 40.13
CA ASP A 179 30.25 -12.57 41.51
C ASP A 179 29.31 -13.33 42.46
N GLY A 180 28.52 -14.29 41.94
CA GLY A 180 27.56 -15.03 42.74
C GLY A 180 26.35 -14.18 43.15
N VAL A 181 26.13 -13.01 42.52
CA VAL A 181 24.96 -12.15 42.75
C VAL A 181 23.94 -12.32 41.62
N ASP A 182 22.69 -12.58 41.99
CA ASP A 182 21.60 -12.74 41.02
C ASP A 182 21.27 -11.39 40.39
N ARG A 183 21.11 -11.39 39.07
CA ARG A 183 20.68 -10.24 38.29
C ARG A 183 19.32 -10.49 37.69
N ILE A 184 18.59 -9.41 37.46
CA ILE A 184 17.22 -9.46 36.98
C ILE A 184 17.20 -9.24 35.46
N LEU A 185 16.76 -10.25 34.71
CA LEU A 185 16.39 -10.10 33.31
C LEU A 185 14.96 -9.57 33.23
N VAL A 186 14.75 -8.47 32.52
CA VAL A 186 13.43 -7.90 32.23
C VAL A 186 13.22 -7.91 30.72
N THR A 187 12.28 -8.74 30.26
CA THR A 187 11.85 -8.75 28.86
C THR A 187 10.46 -8.14 28.76
N GLN A 188 10.34 -7.11 27.92
CA GLN A 188 9.08 -6.46 27.61
C GLN A 188 8.62 -6.91 26.23
N LEU A 189 7.37 -7.33 26.15
CA LEU A 189 6.73 -7.79 24.92
C LEU A 189 5.45 -6.99 24.69
N ALA A 190 5.15 -6.75 23.44
CA ALA A 190 3.85 -6.26 23.01
C ALA A 190 3.03 -7.42 22.44
N ILE A 191 1.77 -7.51 22.80
CA ILE A 191 0.82 -8.54 22.36
C ILE A 191 0.09 -8.01 21.13
N GLY A 192 0.04 -8.80 20.07
CA GLY A 192 -0.66 -8.45 18.83
C GLY A 192 -2.17 -8.37 19.00
N ASP A 193 -2.85 -7.62 18.12
CA ASP A 193 -4.30 -7.39 18.19
C ASP A 193 -5.11 -8.70 17.99
N ASP A 194 -4.58 -9.63 17.18
CA ASP A 194 -5.18 -10.94 16.95
C ASP A 194 -4.74 -11.99 18.00
N ALA A 195 -3.94 -11.61 19.00
CA ALA A 195 -3.45 -12.49 20.06
C ALA A 195 -4.15 -12.21 21.40
N SER A 196 -4.74 -13.25 21.99
CA SER A 196 -5.40 -13.13 23.30
C SER A 196 -4.43 -13.27 24.48
N MET A 197 -3.28 -13.91 24.27
CA MET A 197 -2.25 -14.12 25.29
C MET A 197 -0.91 -14.51 24.67
N LEU A 198 0.17 -14.26 25.40
CA LEU A 198 1.49 -14.81 25.08
C LEU A 198 1.57 -16.28 25.50
N GLN A 199 1.80 -17.19 24.56
CA GLN A 199 1.97 -18.61 24.86
C GLN A 199 3.41 -18.97 25.20
N ARG A 200 4.38 -18.35 24.52
CA ARG A 200 5.80 -18.68 24.62
C ARG A 200 6.70 -17.49 24.29
N VAL A 201 7.80 -17.36 25.02
CA VAL A 201 8.90 -16.44 24.72
C VAL A 201 10.21 -17.17 24.94
N ASP A 202 11.09 -17.13 23.95
CA ASP A 202 12.46 -17.62 24.08
C ASP A 202 13.40 -16.41 24.19
N VAL A 203 14.29 -16.42 25.18
CA VAL A 203 15.29 -15.37 25.39
C VAL A 203 16.66 -15.97 25.31
N THR A 204 17.47 -15.47 24.37
CA THR A 204 18.83 -15.93 24.15
C THR A 204 19.83 -15.00 24.83
N LEU A 205 20.77 -15.56 25.57
CA LEU A 205 21.86 -14.80 26.17
C LEU A 205 23.10 -14.98 25.29
N GLY A 206 23.53 -13.90 24.63
CA GLY A 206 24.75 -13.95 23.83
C GLY A 206 25.95 -14.30 24.70
N SER A 207 26.61 -15.41 24.40
CA SER A 207 27.79 -15.89 25.10
C SER A 207 29.03 -15.66 24.26
N SER A 208 30.12 -15.24 24.92
CA SER A 208 31.45 -15.24 24.30
C SER A 208 32.23 -16.53 24.57
N HIS A 209 31.65 -17.46 25.32
CA HIS A 209 32.30 -18.67 25.85
C HIS A 209 31.42 -19.91 25.64
N GLY A 210 31.18 -20.31 24.40
CA GLY A 210 30.39 -21.49 24.05
C GLY A 210 29.09 -21.14 23.34
N GLU A 211 28.14 -22.06 23.33
CA GLU A 211 26.81 -21.84 22.78
C GLU A 211 25.99 -20.91 23.69
N ASP A 212 25.08 -20.14 23.08
CA ASP A 212 24.24 -19.18 23.78
C ASP A 212 23.22 -19.90 24.67
N PRO A 213 23.13 -19.58 25.97
CA PRO A 213 22.05 -20.07 26.80
C PRO A 213 20.69 -19.55 26.34
N VAL A 214 19.67 -20.40 26.40
CA VAL A 214 18.29 -20.08 26.01
C VAL A 214 17.34 -20.34 27.16
N LEU A 215 16.61 -19.29 27.55
CA LEU A 215 15.55 -19.33 28.54
C LEU A 215 14.20 -19.38 27.82
N ARG A 216 13.32 -20.29 28.23
CA ARG A 216 11.95 -20.35 27.71
C ARG A 216 10.95 -20.01 28.79
N TRP A 217 10.09 -19.06 28.47
CA TRP A 217 8.87 -18.76 29.20
C TRP A 217 7.68 -19.34 28.48
N VAL A 218 6.74 -19.89 29.23
CA VAL A 218 5.43 -20.26 28.72
C VAL A 218 4.34 -19.66 29.61
N ALA A 219 3.15 -19.52 29.04
CA ALA A 219 1.99 -19.00 29.75
C ALA A 219 1.79 -19.68 31.12
N GLY A 220 1.43 -18.88 32.13
CA GLY A 220 1.17 -19.35 33.50
C GLY A 220 2.39 -19.32 34.44
N ASP A 221 3.24 -18.29 34.31
CA ASP A 221 4.40 -18.05 35.18
C ASP A 221 5.37 -19.23 35.29
N SER A 222 5.49 -20.01 34.23
CA SER A 222 6.44 -21.12 34.19
C SER A 222 7.58 -20.82 33.22
N CYS A 223 8.79 -21.02 33.73
CA CYS A 223 10.02 -20.76 33.03
C CYS A 223 10.92 -22.00 33.13
N SER A 224 11.66 -22.28 32.07
CA SER A 224 12.57 -23.41 31.98
C SER A 224 13.81 -23.03 31.20
N GLU A 225 14.96 -23.54 31.64
CA GLU A 225 16.16 -23.55 30.81
C GLU A 225 15.95 -24.52 29.64
N LEU A 226 16.07 -24.01 28.41
CA LEU A 226 15.96 -24.81 27.21
C LEU A 226 17.33 -25.35 26.76
N SER A 227 18.38 -24.55 26.94
CA SER A 227 19.75 -24.90 26.58
C SER A 227 20.74 -24.07 27.40
N ASP A 228 21.72 -24.71 28.01
CA ASP A 228 22.96 -24.09 28.51
C ASP A 228 24.10 -25.13 28.51
N PRO A 229 24.63 -25.49 27.32
CA PRO A 229 25.53 -26.63 27.18
C PRO A 229 26.86 -26.45 27.91
N ALA A 230 27.29 -25.19 28.07
CA ALA A 230 28.50 -24.82 28.78
C ALA A 230 28.24 -24.51 30.27
N ASN A 231 27.00 -24.68 30.74
CA ASN A 231 26.57 -24.47 32.13
C ASN A 231 27.04 -23.10 32.64
N ILE A 232 26.89 -22.09 31.80
CA ILE A 232 27.36 -20.72 31.95
C ILE A 232 26.48 -19.97 32.95
N VAL A 233 25.19 -20.20 32.92
CA VAL A 233 24.20 -19.48 33.70
C VAL A 233 23.51 -20.43 34.67
N ARG A 234 22.96 -19.87 35.74
CA ARG A 234 22.08 -20.57 36.66
C ARG A 234 20.79 -19.77 36.75
N PHE A 235 19.73 -20.27 36.16
CA PHE A 235 18.41 -19.65 36.21
C PHE A 235 17.67 -20.03 37.49
N ASP A 236 17.08 -19.05 38.17
CA ASP A 236 16.12 -19.31 39.25
C ASP A 236 14.72 -19.47 38.67
N SER A 237 14.48 -20.62 38.03
CA SER A 237 13.21 -20.92 37.39
C SER A 237 12.02 -20.90 38.35
N GLY A 238 12.26 -21.07 39.66
CA GLY A 238 11.23 -21.03 40.70
C GLY A 238 10.78 -19.62 41.09
N ASN A 239 11.50 -18.59 40.63
CA ASN A 239 11.26 -17.20 40.98
C ASN A 239 11.10 -16.29 39.76
N CYS A 240 10.85 -16.87 38.58
CA CYS A 240 10.45 -16.10 37.42
C CYS A 240 8.95 -15.72 37.53
N THR A 241 8.60 -14.47 37.19
CA THR A 241 7.21 -13.98 37.21
C THR A 241 6.86 -13.16 35.97
N SER A 242 5.69 -13.40 35.37
CA SER A 242 5.17 -12.60 34.27
C SER A 242 3.92 -11.87 34.68
N TRP A 243 3.73 -10.68 34.13
CA TRP A 243 2.47 -9.97 34.27
C TRP A 243 2.19 -9.15 33.03
N SER A 244 0.91 -8.94 32.74
CA SER A 244 0.47 -8.00 31.71
C SER A 244 0.50 -6.58 32.27
N VAL A 245 1.17 -5.66 31.58
CA VAL A 245 1.13 -4.23 31.87
C VAL A 245 0.28 -3.60 30.77
N GLN A 246 -0.96 -3.19 31.10
CA GLN A 246 -1.99 -2.80 30.12
C GLN A 246 -2.37 -3.95 29.16
N GLU A 247 -3.42 -3.77 28.34
CA GLU A 247 -3.98 -4.85 27.51
C GLU A 247 -3.02 -5.37 26.43
N ILE A 248 -2.02 -4.58 26.05
CA ILE A 248 -1.14 -4.85 24.90
C ILE A 248 0.32 -5.10 25.26
N SER A 249 0.71 -5.18 26.55
CA SER A 249 2.10 -5.46 26.91
C SER A 249 2.25 -6.47 28.04
N SER A 250 3.33 -7.25 28.00
CA SER A 250 3.69 -8.21 29.04
C SER A 250 5.14 -8.01 29.44
N VAL A 251 5.40 -8.12 30.73
CA VAL A 251 6.73 -8.07 31.32
C VAL A 251 7.01 -9.44 31.92
N SER A 252 8.12 -10.03 31.52
CA SER A 252 8.64 -11.29 32.07
C SER A 252 9.93 -11.01 32.80
N VAL A 253 10.00 -11.41 34.07
CA VAL A 253 11.14 -11.17 34.94
C VAL A 253 11.70 -12.46 35.50
N CYS A 254 12.99 -12.73 35.28
CA CYS A 254 13.65 -13.87 35.92
C CYS A 254 15.01 -13.50 36.56
N PRO A 255 15.24 -13.89 37.83
CA PRO A 255 16.56 -13.86 38.44
C PRO A 255 17.48 -14.95 37.86
N PHE A 256 18.74 -14.61 37.61
CA PHE A 256 19.75 -15.59 37.24
C PHE A 256 21.18 -15.12 37.57
N ASN A 257 22.11 -16.06 37.61
CA ASN A 257 23.52 -15.85 37.94
C ASN A 257 24.46 -16.47 36.90
N LEU A 258 25.74 -16.10 36.91
CA LEU A 258 26.79 -16.85 36.21
C LEU A 258 27.34 -17.95 37.11
N ASN A 259 27.55 -19.14 36.56
CA ASN A 259 28.30 -20.19 37.23
C ASN A 259 29.77 -19.78 37.34
N GLY A 260 30.26 -19.59 38.57
CA GLY A 260 31.64 -19.13 38.85
C GLY A 260 32.74 -20.12 38.43
N SER A 261 32.38 -21.33 37.98
CA SER A 261 33.30 -22.35 37.50
C SER A 261 33.59 -22.16 36.01
N GLY A 262 34.42 -21.17 35.64
CA GLY A 262 35.02 -21.11 34.31
C GLY A 262 35.02 -19.76 33.58
N MET A 263 34.37 -18.73 34.13
CA MET A 263 34.34 -17.41 33.49
C MET A 263 35.31 -16.43 34.14
N THR A 264 36.23 -15.89 33.35
CA THR A 264 37.21 -14.87 33.78
C THR A 264 36.96 -13.49 33.16
N LYS A 265 35.91 -13.36 32.34
CA LYS A 265 35.56 -12.11 31.63
C LYS A 265 34.04 -11.87 31.60
N PRO A 266 33.62 -10.60 31.51
CA PRO A 266 32.21 -10.23 31.37
C PRO A 266 31.57 -10.81 30.10
N GLN A 267 30.30 -11.21 30.19
CA GLN A 267 29.54 -11.71 29.04
C GLN A 267 28.72 -10.59 28.35
N PRO A 268 28.52 -10.67 27.02
CA PRO A 268 27.74 -9.68 26.27
C PRO A 268 26.25 -9.68 26.62
N LYS A 269 25.54 -8.66 26.09
CA LYS A 269 24.15 -8.33 26.44
C LYS A 269 23.15 -9.43 26.02
N PRO A 270 22.03 -9.60 26.75
CA PRO A 270 20.93 -10.45 26.32
C PRO A 270 20.41 -9.99 24.95
N THR A 271 20.09 -10.95 24.07
CA THR A 271 19.42 -10.71 22.79
C THR A 271 18.16 -11.57 22.75
N SER A 272 16.98 -10.96 22.83
CA SER A 272 15.74 -11.74 22.77
C SER A 272 15.41 -12.15 21.34
N VAL A 273 15.06 -13.42 21.15
CA VAL A 273 14.65 -13.97 19.85
C VAL A 273 13.25 -14.56 20.03
N LEU A 274 12.24 -13.89 19.49
CA LEU A 274 10.87 -14.39 19.56
C LEU A 274 10.67 -15.52 18.55
N SER A 275 10.32 -16.72 19.03
CA SER A 275 9.82 -17.81 18.18
C SER A 275 8.33 -18.01 18.49
N MET A 276 7.46 -17.69 17.51
CA MET A 276 6.04 -18.02 17.57
C MET A 276 5.79 -19.39 16.92
N ILE A 277 5.00 -20.23 17.57
CA ILE A 277 4.23 -21.32 16.93
C ILE A 277 2.77 -21.06 17.28
#